data_AF-A0A9E1DY70-F1
#
_entry.id   AF-A0A9E1DY70-F1
#
_cell.length_a   1.000
_cell.length_b   1.000
_cell.length_c   1.000
_cell.angle_alpha   90.00
_cell.angle_beta   90.00
_cell.angle_gamma   90.00
#
_symmetry.space_group_name_H-M   'P 1'
#
loop_
_entity.id
_entity.type
_entity.pdbx_description
1 polymer ?
#
loop_
_entity_poly.entity_id
_entity_poly.type
_entity_poly.pdbx_seq_one_letter_code
_entity_poly.pdbx_strand_id
1 'polypeptide(L)'
;VSFLDPSHYEVVKKTEELVNFRVADFDEVIQPGTEELKVAEIAMEAISPGRTDIRVKEMVLWTDSGEKVVRQGNTVSVEVNLGPIGRSAYPPRDPDGDGLYEDINGDGELTETDAFILAFNLESKYIRENPSLFDFDWDGRVSFSDAVELIRKIG
;
A
#
# COMPACT_ATOMS: atom_id res chain seq x y z
N VAL A 1 6.42 14.59 -1.70
CA VAL A 1 7.77 14.03 -1.56
C VAL A 1 8.63 15.08 -0.89
N SER A 2 9.12 14.81 0.31
CA SER A 2 10.12 15.65 0.98
C SER A 2 11.45 14.95 0.76
N PHE A 3 12.39 15.63 0.12
CA PHE A 3 13.75 15.12 -0.04
C PHE A 3 14.61 15.82 1.02
N LEU A 4 15.25 15.04 1.89
CA LEU A 4 16.36 15.55 2.71
C LEU A 4 17.64 15.51 1.88
N ASP A 5 18.56 16.38 2.26
CA ASP A 5 19.65 17.03 1.50
C ASP A 5 20.91 16.17 1.25
N PRO A 6 21.04 15.52 0.09
CA PRO A 6 22.26 15.58 -0.68
C PRO A 6 22.19 16.88 -1.48
N SER A 7 23.21 17.72 -1.34
CA SER A 7 23.31 19.09 -1.88
C SER A 7 22.48 19.38 -3.14
N HIS A 8 22.45 18.44 -4.12
CA HIS A 8 21.56 18.48 -5.27
C HIS A 8 21.03 17.08 -5.65
N TYR A 9 19.71 16.97 -5.90
CA TYR A 9 19.09 15.82 -6.57
C TYR A 9 18.28 16.26 -7.80
N GLU A 10 18.07 15.33 -8.72
CA GLU A 10 17.22 15.55 -9.90
C GLU A 10 16.41 14.30 -10.22
N VAL A 11 15.09 14.46 -10.41
CA VAL A 11 14.24 13.41 -10.98
C VAL A 11 14.40 13.43 -12.50
N VAL A 12 15.14 12.47 -13.03
CA VAL A 12 15.45 12.33 -14.46
C VAL A 12 14.25 11.82 -15.24
N LYS A 13 13.49 10.89 -14.66
CA LYS A 13 12.28 10.33 -15.29
C LYS A 13 11.28 9.93 -14.22
N LYS A 14 10.02 10.27 -14.44
CA LYS A 14 8.90 9.80 -13.63
C LYS A 14 7.77 9.32 -14.53
N THR A 15 7.29 8.13 -14.23
CA THR A 15 6.07 7.51 -14.79
C THR A 15 5.24 6.98 -13.63
N GLU A 16 4.11 6.33 -13.90
CA GLU A 16 3.29 5.70 -12.86
C GLU A 16 4.03 4.54 -12.16
N GLU A 17 4.91 3.81 -12.86
CA GLU A 17 5.58 2.61 -12.33
C GLU A 17 7.06 2.81 -12.00
N LEU A 18 7.63 3.97 -12.34
CA LEU A 18 9.07 4.18 -12.30
C LEU A 18 9.42 5.61 -11.93
N VAL A 19 10.38 5.74 -11.01
CA VAL A 19 11.11 6.97 -10.75
C VAL A 19 12.60 6.70 -10.93
N ASN A 20 13.23 7.44 -11.85
CA ASN A 20 14.69 7.52 -11.95
C ASN A 20 15.11 8.89 -11.45
N PHE A 21 16.08 8.92 -10.55
CA PHE A 21 16.68 10.15 -10.05
C PHE A 21 18.19 9.99 -9.96
N ARG A 22 18.90 11.12 -9.96
CA ARG A 22 20.33 11.20 -9.70
C ARG A 22 20.58 12.13 -8.53
N VAL A 23 21.66 11.87 -7.81
CA VAL A 23 22.04 12.56 -6.58
C VAL A 23 23.51 12.92 -6.67
N ALA A 24 23.88 14.09 -6.18
CA ALA A 24 25.26 14.54 -6.05
C ALA A 24 25.53 15.06 -4.63
N ASP A 25 26.72 14.76 -4.13
CA ASP A 25 27.21 15.21 -2.84
C ASP A 25 28.30 16.27 -3.04
N PHE A 26 27.88 17.47 -3.44
CA PHE A 26 28.78 18.61 -3.62
C PHE A 26 29.24 19.23 -2.30
N ASP A 27 28.49 19.03 -1.22
CA ASP A 27 28.80 19.59 0.09
C ASP A 27 29.64 18.63 0.96
N GLU A 28 30.11 17.52 0.37
CA GLU A 28 30.94 16.50 1.03
C GLU A 28 30.31 15.97 2.33
N VAL A 29 28.99 15.77 2.34
CA VAL A 29 28.26 15.24 3.50
C VAL A 29 28.57 13.75 3.69
N ILE A 30 28.82 13.02 2.59
CA ILE A 30 29.18 11.62 2.57
C ILE A 30 30.70 11.50 2.68
N GLN A 31 31.17 10.76 3.67
CA GLN A 31 32.59 10.67 3.99
C GLN A 31 33.13 9.25 3.80
N PRO A 32 34.46 9.06 3.65
CA PRO A 32 35.05 7.73 3.62
C PRO A 32 34.66 6.91 4.86
N GLY A 33 34.13 5.70 4.63
CA GLY A 33 33.66 4.82 5.70
C GLY A 33 32.16 4.95 6.04
N THR A 34 31.40 5.80 5.36
CA THR A 34 29.93 5.79 5.47
C THR A 34 29.37 4.43 5.02
N GLU A 35 28.69 3.73 5.94
CA GLU A 35 28.08 2.42 5.67
C GLU A 35 26.62 2.53 5.21
N GLU A 36 25.89 3.52 5.73
CA GLU A 36 24.50 3.78 5.39
C GLU A 36 24.33 5.16 4.75
N LEU A 37 23.62 5.19 3.62
CA LEU A 37 23.36 6.41 2.85
C LEU A 37 21.87 6.49 2.50
N LYS A 38 21.19 7.52 3.01
CA LYS A 38 19.83 7.85 2.59
C LYS A 38 19.89 8.67 1.31
N VAL A 39 19.62 8.05 0.16
CA VAL A 39 19.63 8.71 -1.15
C VAL A 39 18.30 9.35 -1.56
N ALA A 40 17.19 8.84 -1.03
CA ALA A 40 15.84 9.33 -1.30
C ALA A 40 14.86 8.84 -0.24
N GLU A 41 13.74 9.54 -0.13
CA GLU A 41 12.57 9.11 0.61
C GLU A 41 11.37 9.15 -0.34
N ILE A 42 10.66 8.02 -0.46
CA ILE A 42 9.48 7.90 -1.32
C ILE A 42 8.26 7.83 -0.43
N ALA A 43 7.43 8.86 -0.47
CA ALA A 43 6.12 8.84 0.16
C ALA A 43 5.12 8.16 -0.78
N MET A 44 4.38 7.19 -0.27
CA MET A 44 3.35 6.44 -0.99
C MET A 44 2.04 6.51 -0.22
N GLU A 45 0.93 6.51 -0.95
CA GLU A 45 -0.41 6.44 -0.40
C GLU A 45 -1.03 5.12 -0.84
N ALA A 46 -1.57 4.38 0.12
CA ALA A 46 -2.32 3.17 -0.15
C ALA A 46 -3.74 3.53 -0.56
N ILE A 47 -4.21 2.98 -1.68
CA ILE A 47 -5.57 3.23 -2.19
C ILE A 47 -6.53 2.15 -1.68
N SER A 48 -6.07 0.91 -1.62
CA SER A 48 -6.83 -0.23 -1.11
C SER A 48 -5.90 -1.14 -0.30
N PRO A 49 -6.46 -1.97 0.60
CA PRO A 49 -5.74 -3.12 1.13
C PRO A 49 -5.20 -3.99 0.00
N GLY A 50 -4.09 -4.64 0.26
CA GLY A 50 -3.40 -5.46 -0.71
C GLY A 50 -1.89 -5.42 -0.51
N ARG A 51 -1.20 -6.13 -1.40
CA ARG A 51 0.26 -6.24 -1.39
C ARG A 51 0.83 -5.78 -2.71
N THR A 52 1.90 -5.02 -2.64
CA THR A 52 2.69 -4.60 -3.81
C THR A 52 4.17 -4.69 -3.51
N ASP A 53 5.00 -4.82 -4.55
CA ASP A 53 6.44 -4.88 -4.43
C ASP A 53 7.09 -3.61 -4.98
N ILE A 54 7.91 -2.97 -4.16
CA ILE A 54 8.79 -1.88 -4.57
C ILE A 54 10.15 -2.46 -4.90
N ARG A 55 10.58 -2.30 -6.15
CA ARG A 55 11.88 -2.76 -6.61
C ARG A 55 12.83 -1.60 -6.82
N VAL A 56 13.90 -1.58 -6.02
CA VAL A 56 15.09 -0.78 -6.32
C VAL A 56 15.87 -1.55 -7.38
N LYS A 57 16.16 -0.91 -8.51
CA LYS A 57 17.07 -1.46 -9.53
C LYS A 57 18.52 -1.28 -9.06
N GLU A 58 19.49 -1.62 -9.91
CA GLU A 58 20.89 -1.31 -9.62
C GLU A 58 21.09 0.19 -9.33
N MET A 59 21.89 0.48 -8.31
CA MET A 59 22.36 1.83 -8.01
C MET A 59 23.80 1.96 -8.48
N VAL A 60 24.06 3.01 -9.25
CA VAL A 60 25.39 3.32 -9.79
C VAL A 60 25.90 4.58 -9.11
N LEU A 61 27.03 4.45 -8.42
CA LEU A 61 27.72 5.53 -7.70
C LEU A 61 29.06 5.80 -8.39
N TRP A 62 29.53 7.03 -8.32
CA TRP A 62 30.87 7.45 -8.76
C TRP A 62 31.58 8.10 -7.60
N THR A 63 32.80 7.65 -7.30
CA THR A 63 33.64 8.25 -6.25
C THR A 63 34.34 9.51 -6.74
N ASP A 64 34.92 10.27 -5.81
CA ASP A 64 35.74 11.45 -6.13
C ASP A 64 36.99 11.12 -6.95
N SER A 65 37.47 9.87 -6.87
CA SER A 65 38.55 9.35 -7.71
C SER A 65 38.09 8.92 -9.11
N GLY A 66 36.80 9.04 -9.42
CA GLY A 66 36.19 8.62 -10.69
C GLY A 66 35.94 7.12 -10.81
N GLU A 67 36.00 6.38 -9.70
CA GLU A 67 35.71 4.94 -9.68
C GLU A 67 34.20 4.69 -9.69
N LYS A 68 33.75 3.75 -10.53
CA LYS A 68 32.36 3.32 -10.57
C LYS A 68 32.12 2.23 -9.51
N VAL A 69 31.17 2.49 -8.62
CA VAL A 69 30.69 1.53 -7.62
C VAL A 69 29.26 1.14 -7.97
N VAL A 70 28.99 -0.16 -8.12
CA VAL A 70 27.64 -0.69 -8.36
C VAL A 70 27.11 -1.36 -7.11
N ARG A 71 25.87 -1.03 -6.73
CA ARG A 71 25.13 -1.68 -5.66
C ARG A 71 23.93 -2.38 -6.26
N GLN A 72 23.75 -3.66 -5.94
CA GLN A 72 22.55 -4.37 -6.34
C GLN A 72 21.36 -3.78 -5.58
N GLY A 73 20.27 -3.57 -6.31
CA GLY A 73 19.01 -3.19 -5.71
C GLY A 73 18.35 -4.37 -4.99
N ASN A 74 17.32 -4.05 -4.25
CA ASN A 74 16.52 -4.99 -3.48
C ASN A 74 15.04 -4.82 -3.81
N THR A 75 14.25 -5.82 -3.46
CA THR A 75 12.78 -5.72 -3.51
C THR A 75 12.27 -5.67 -2.08
N VAL A 76 11.32 -4.77 -1.83
CA VAL A 76 10.62 -4.63 -0.56
C VAL A 76 9.13 -4.81 -0.84
N SER A 77 8.48 -5.73 -0.15
CA SER A 77 7.02 -5.86 -0.20
C SER A 77 6.38 -4.87 0.77
N VAL A 78 5.39 -4.14 0.27
CA VAL A 78 4.50 -3.29 1.06
C VAL A 78 3.14 -3.97 1.10
N GLU A 79 2.61 -4.13 2.31
CA GLU A 79 1.33 -4.77 2.54
C GLU A 79 0.46 -3.86 3.40
N VAL A 80 -0.77 -3.66 2.96
CA VAL A 80 -1.78 -2.86 3.62
C VAL A 80 -2.94 -3.80 3.91
N ASN A 81 -3.24 -3.97 5.19
CA ASN A 81 -4.27 -4.90 5.63
C ASN A 81 -5.36 -4.15 6.39
N LEU A 82 -6.59 -4.61 6.21
CA LEU A 82 -7.65 -4.29 7.15
C LEU A 82 -7.40 -5.00 8.48
N GLY A 83 -7.97 -4.45 9.56
CA GLY A 83 -8.11 -5.20 10.80
C GLY A 83 -9.48 -5.89 10.87
N PRO A 84 -9.68 -6.79 11.86
CA PRO A 84 -10.98 -7.41 12.09
C PRO A 84 -12.06 -6.37 12.35
N ILE A 85 -13.25 -6.60 11.78
CA ILE A 85 -14.44 -5.75 11.98
C ILE A 85 -15.24 -6.28 13.17
N GLY A 86 -15.67 -5.39 14.07
CA GLY A 86 -16.46 -5.77 15.23
C GLY A 86 -15.72 -6.76 16.15
N ARG A 87 -16.28 -7.97 16.30
CA ARG A 87 -15.72 -9.05 17.13
C ARG A 87 -15.18 -10.23 16.30
N SER A 88 -15.00 -10.03 15.01
CA SER A 88 -14.47 -11.06 14.11
C SER A 88 -13.06 -11.48 14.53
N ALA A 89 -12.71 -12.74 14.24
CA ALA A 89 -11.38 -13.27 14.55
C ALA A 89 -10.33 -12.84 13.51
N TYR A 90 -10.75 -12.60 12.28
CA TYR A 90 -9.89 -12.32 11.14
C TYR A 90 -10.33 -11.03 10.43
N PRO A 91 -9.42 -10.40 9.66
CA PRO A 91 -9.79 -9.27 8.81
C PRO A 91 -10.67 -9.74 7.65
N PRO A 92 -11.49 -8.83 7.09
CA PRO A 92 -12.31 -9.13 5.92
C PRO A 92 -11.47 -9.65 4.75
N ARG A 93 -12.08 -10.47 3.88
CA ARG A 93 -11.45 -11.01 2.68
C ARG A 93 -12.33 -10.86 1.45
N ASP A 94 -11.67 -10.88 0.30
CA ASP A 94 -12.23 -10.95 -1.04
C ASP A 94 -11.89 -12.34 -1.61
N PRO A 95 -12.80 -13.34 -1.50
CA PRO A 95 -12.53 -14.70 -1.94
C PRO A 95 -12.56 -14.89 -3.46
N ASP A 96 -13.28 -14.05 -4.20
CA ASP A 96 -13.50 -14.19 -5.65
C ASP A 96 -12.67 -13.22 -6.50
N GLY A 97 -12.03 -12.24 -5.87
CA GLY A 97 -11.11 -11.28 -6.48
C GLY A 97 -11.81 -10.16 -7.23
N ASP A 98 -13.10 -9.90 -6.98
CA ASP A 98 -13.86 -8.84 -7.66
C ASP A 98 -13.59 -7.43 -7.09
N GLY A 99 -12.88 -7.36 -5.96
CA GLY A 99 -12.53 -6.12 -5.26
C GLY A 99 -13.49 -5.74 -4.13
N LEU A 100 -14.60 -6.47 -3.97
CA LEU A 100 -15.49 -6.39 -2.82
C LEU A 100 -15.11 -7.45 -1.78
N TYR A 101 -15.39 -7.16 -0.51
CA TYR A 101 -14.94 -8.00 0.61
C TYR A 101 -16.16 -8.66 1.26
N GLU A 102 -16.66 -9.74 0.68
CA GLU A 102 -17.87 -10.46 1.11
C GLU A 102 -17.69 -11.20 2.45
N ASP A 103 -16.48 -11.73 2.69
CA ASP A 103 -16.13 -12.47 3.90
C ASP A 103 -15.72 -11.44 4.97
N ILE A 104 -16.71 -10.78 5.57
CA ILE A 104 -16.52 -9.69 6.54
C ILE A 104 -15.85 -10.19 7.82
N ASN A 105 -16.11 -11.44 8.20
CA ASN A 105 -15.59 -12.02 9.43
C ASN A 105 -14.22 -12.72 9.25
N GLY A 106 -13.83 -12.97 8.00
CA GLY A 106 -12.55 -13.53 7.58
C GLY A 106 -12.40 -15.02 7.82
N ASP A 107 -13.49 -15.77 8.00
CA ASP A 107 -13.49 -17.22 8.22
C ASP A 107 -13.34 -18.03 6.92
N GLY A 108 -13.43 -17.36 5.76
CA GLY A 108 -13.28 -17.93 4.44
C GLY A 108 -14.59 -18.25 3.73
N GLU A 109 -15.75 -17.95 4.32
CA GLU A 109 -17.06 -18.20 3.72
C GLU A 109 -17.93 -16.94 3.74
N LEU A 110 -18.71 -16.71 2.67
CA LEU A 110 -19.78 -15.71 2.69
C LEU A 110 -21.04 -16.32 3.33
N THR A 111 -21.46 -15.80 4.47
CA THR A 111 -22.64 -16.24 5.22
C THR A 111 -23.52 -15.08 5.68
N GLU A 112 -24.69 -15.37 6.27
CA GLU A 112 -25.54 -14.35 6.89
C GLU A 112 -24.82 -13.59 8.02
N THR A 113 -23.85 -14.24 8.67
CA THR A 113 -23.04 -13.64 9.74
C THR A 113 -22.28 -12.42 9.22
N ASP A 114 -21.79 -12.46 7.99
CA ASP A 114 -21.02 -11.39 7.38
C ASP A 114 -21.88 -10.16 7.14
N ALA A 115 -23.09 -10.37 6.60
CA ALA A 115 -24.08 -9.30 6.46
C ALA A 115 -24.48 -8.69 7.80
N PHE A 116 -24.65 -9.49 8.86
CA PHE A 116 -24.91 -8.95 10.20
C PHE A 116 -23.74 -8.13 10.73
N ILE A 117 -22.51 -8.61 10.57
CA ILE A 117 -21.32 -7.88 11.03
C ILE A 117 -21.21 -6.55 10.28
N LEU A 118 -21.41 -6.54 8.96
CA LEU A 118 -21.43 -5.32 8.16
C LEU A 118 -22.50 -4.34 8.69
N ALA A 119 -23.74 -4.78 8.83
CA ALA A 119 -24.86 -3.95 9.29
C ALA A 119 -24.64 -3.32 10.68
N PHE A 120 -24.05 -4.07 11.62
CA PHE A 120 -23.83 -3.59 12.99
C PHE A 120 -22.53 -2.81 13.18
N ASN A 121 -21.65 -2.78 12.18
CA ASN A 121 -20.33 -2.14 12.30
C ASN A 121 -20.05 -1.10 11.21
N LEU A 122 -21.08 -0.52 10.58
CA LEU A 122 -20.96 0.54 9.54
C LEU A 122 -20.05 1.71 9.96
N GLU A 123 -19.98 2.04 11.25
CA GLU A 123 -19.11 3.10 11.78
C GLU A 123 -17.64 2.68 12.03
N SER A 124 -17.31 1.41 11.77
CA SER A 124 -15.93 0.92 11.82
C SER A 124 -15.04 1.76 10.91
N LYS A 125 -13.85 2.14 11.41
CA LYS A 125 -12.87 2.84 10.58
C LYS A 125 -12.50 2.04 9.32
N TYR A 126 -12.45 0.72 9.42
CA TYR A 126 -12.11 -0.14 8.29
C TYR A 126 -13.16 -0.06 7.18
N ILE A 127 -14.42 0.17 7.53
CA ILE A 127 -15.51 0.35 6.56
C ILE A 127 -15.52 1.78 6.03
N ARG A 128 -15.55 2.78 6.93
CA ARG A 128 -15.68 4.19 6.53
C ARG A 128 -14.49 4.72 5.73
N GLU A 129 -13.29 4.22 5.98
CA GLU A 129 -12.08 4.61 5.25
C GLU A 129 -11.93 3.81 3.95
N ASN A 130 -12.68 2.73 3.74
CA ASN A 130 -12.59 1.88 2.55
C ASN A 130 -13.98 1.56 1.97
N PRO A 131 -14.82 2.57 1.66
CA PRO A 131 -16.21 2.32 1.29
C PRO A 131 -16.35 1.49 0.01
N SER A 132 -15.43 1.65 -0.95
CA SER A 132 -15.44 0.91 -2.22
C SER A 132 -15.29 -0.60 -2.07
N LEU A 133 -14.85 -1.10 -0.90
CA LEU A 133 -14.72 -2.53 -0.63
C LEU A 133 -16.03 -3.15 -0.11
N PHE A 134 -16.95 -2.33 0.37
CA PHE A 134 -18.17 -2.77 1.07
C PHE A 134 -19.45 -2.16 0.47
N ASP A 135 -19.33 -1.45 -0.65
CA ASP A 135 -20.42 -0.86 -1.43
C ASP A 135 -20.95 -1.92 -2.41
N PHE A 136 -21.78 -2.84 -1.90
CA PHE A 136 -22.31 -3.98 -2.64
C PHE A 136 -23.47 -3.58 -3.55
N ASP A 137 -24.16 -2.47 -3.24
CA ASP A 137 -25.27 -1.96 -4.04
C ASP A 137 -24.84 -0.91 -5.08
N TRP A 138 -23.58 -0.49 -5.04
CA TRP A 138 -22.93 0.44 -5.96
C TRP A 138 -23.54 1.85 -5.96
N ASP A 139 -24.13 2.27 -4.84
CA ASP A 139 -24.70 3.61 -4.69
C ASP A 139 -23.66 4.68 -4.28
N GLY A 140 -22.42 4.25 -4.00
CA GLY A 140 -21.31 5.09 -3.60
C GLY A 140 -21.19 5.27 -2.09
N ARG A 141 -21.98 4.57 -1.26
CA ARG A 141 -22.00 4.70 0.19
C ARG A 141 -22.26 3.37 0.87
N VAL A 142 -21.44 3.03 1.85
CA VAL A 142 -21.71 1.85 2.69
C VAL A 142 -22.81 2.16 3.71
N SER A 143 -23.87 1.37 3.67
CA SER A 143 -25.10 1.52 4.42
C SER A 143 -25.72 0.16 4.79
N PHE A 144 -26.93 0.18 5.35
CA PHE A 144 -27.67 -1.06 5.61
C PHE A 144 -28.11 -1.75 4.30
N SER A 145 -28.27 -1.01 3.20
CA SER A 145 -28.62 -1.57 1.90
C SER A 145 -27.55 -2.55 1.40
N ASP A 146 -26.28 -2.23 1.64
CA ASP A 146 -25.14 -3.09 1.30
C ASP A 146 -25.18 -4.43 2.03
N ALA A 147 -25.54 -4.43 3.31
CA ALA A 147 -25.75 -5.67 4.04
C ALA A 147 -26.91 -6.49 3.45
N VAL A 148 -27.96 -5.84 2.94
CA VAL A 148 -29.08 -6.51 2.27
C VAL A 148 -28.66 -7.07 0.92
N GLU A 149 -27.87 -6.35 0.12
CA GLU A 149 -27.33 -6.87 -1.14
C GLU A 149 -26.34 -8.01 -0.91
N LEU A 150 -25.52 -7.93 0.14
CA LEU A 150 -24.61 -9.00 0.52
C LEU A 150 -25.36 -10.31 0.84
N ILE A 151 -26.53 -10.23 1.49
CA ILE A 151 -27.40 -11.40 1.71
C ILE A 151 -27.85 -12.02 0.38
N ARG A 152 -28.10 -11.22 -0.67
CA ARG A 152 -28.53 -11.73 -1.98
C ARG A 152 -27.41 -12.42 -2.76
N LYS A 153 -26.15 -12.14 -2.42
CA LYS A 153 -24.98 -12.86 -2.95
C LYS A 153 -24.85 -14.26 -2.32
N ILE A 154 -25.52 -14.54 -1.19
CA ILE A 154 -25.56 -15.88 -0.58
C ILE A 154 -26.41 -16.80 -1.48
N GLY A 155 -25.80 -17.92 -1.89
CA GLY A 155 -26.45 -18.95 -2.73
C GLY A 155 -27.53 -19.75 -2.03
#